data_AF-C3ZIY6-F1
#
_entry.id   AF-C3ZIY6-F1
#
_cell.length_a   1.000
_cell.length_b   1.000
_cell.length_c   1.000
_cell.angle_alpha   90.00
_cell.angle_beta   90.00
_cell.angle_gamma   90.00
#
_symmetry.space_group_name_H-M   'P 1'
#
loop_
_entity.id
_entity.type
_entity.pdbx_description
1 polymer ?
#
loop_
_entity_poly.entity_id
_entity_poly.type
_entity_poly.pdbx_seq_one_letter_code
_entity_poly.pdbx_strand_id
1 'polypeptide(L)'
;CPPGWTGTRCQTKCPHGTYGQDCARNCTCQNGATCDKNDGRCECEAGWYGMYCSKPCNNGRFGWRCQQICACKNNATCSNVDGSCAC
;
A
#
# COMPACT_ATOMS: atom_id res chain seq x y z
N CYS A 1 5.23 21.68 13.03
CA CYS A 1 5.94 20.50 13.59
C CYS A 1 6.79 19.83 12.52
N PRO A 2 7.83 19.03 12.86
CA PRO A 2 8.49 18.22 11.85
C PRO A 2 7.47 17.30 11.15
N PRO A 3 7.72 16.92 9.87
CA PRO A 3 6.82 16.03 9.15
C PRO A 3 6.52 14.75 9.95
N GLY A 4 5.27 14.30 9.92
CA GLY A 4 4.82 13.12 10.68
C GLY A 4 4.38 13.39 12.11
N TRP A 5 4.47 14.64 12.57
CA TRP A 5 4.09 15.06 13.91
C TRP A 5 3.15 16.26 13.92
N THR A 6 2.33 16.35 14.97
CA THR A 6 1.38 17.42 15.26
C THR A 6 1.23 17.63 16.77
N GLY A 7 0.37 18.57 17.16
CA GLY A 7 0.15 19.00 18.54
C GLY A 7 0.96 20.25 18.90
N THR A 8 0.57 20.89 20.00
CA THR A 8 1.14 22.18 20.46
C THR A 8 2.65 22.15 20.69
N ARG A 9 3.22 20.97 21.01
CA ARG A 9 4.66 20.76 21.20
C ARG A 9 5.20 19.65 20.29
N CYS A 10 4.50 19.32 19.20
CA CYS A 10 4.91 18.29 18.25
C CYS A 10 5.10 16.89 18.85
N GLN A 11 4.33 16.57 19.88
CA GLN A 11 4.44 15.33 20.65
C GLN A 11 3.56 14.19 20.11
N THR A 12 2.64 14.49 19.18
CA THR A 12 1.65 13.53 18.69
C THR A 12 2.00 13.13 17.26
N LYS A 13 2.10 11.83 16.97
CA LYS A 13 2.26 11.35 15.59
C LYS A 13 1.01 11.69 14.79
N CYS A 14 1.15 11.89 13.48
CA CYS A 14 -0.02 12.11 12.63
C CYS A 14 -1.06 11.00 12.80
N PRO A 15 -2.36 11.34 12.85
CA PRO A 15 -3.41 10.33 12.87
C PRO A 15 -3.38 9.48 11.59
N HIS A 16 -4.09 8.36 11.59
CA HIS A 16 -4.23 7.55 10.38
C HIS A 16 -4.92 8.37 9.28
N GLY A 17 -4.40 8.28 8.06
CA GLY A 17 -4.94 9.01 6.91
C GLY A 17 -4.34 10.40 6.67
N THR A 18 -3.40 10.88 7.49
CA THR A 18 -2.73 12.18 7.26
C THR A 18 -1.20 12.11 7.37
N TYR A 19 -0.53 13.05 6.71
CA TYR A 19 0.92 13.13 6.64
C TYR A 19 1.44 14.56 6.47
N GLY A 20 2.76 14.72 6.53
CA GLY A 20 3.47 15.97 6.28
C GLY A 20 3.60 16.84 7.52
N GLN A 21 4.03 18.08 7.31
CA GLN A 21 4.13 19.07 8.39
C GLN A 21 2.74 19.34 8.98
N ASP A 22 2.66 19.24 10.31
CA ASP A 22 1.42 19.44 11.08
C ASP A 22 0.26 18.52 10.65
N CYS A 23 0.57 17.45 9.90
CA CYS A 23 -0.40 16.51 9.34
C CYS A 23 -1.43 17.16 8.42
N ALA A 24 -1.05 18.24 7.73
CA ALA A 24 -1.95 19.04 6.90
C ALA A 24 -2.35 18.36 5.57
N ARG A 25 -1.72 17.24 5.21
CA ARG A 25 -2.00 16.52 3.96
C ARG A 25 -2.73 15.21 4.23
N ASN A 26 -3.63 14.84 3.33
CA ASN A 26 -4.38 13.58 3.39
C ASN A 26 -3.72 12.49 2.55
N CYS A 27 -3.61 11.30 3.12
CA CYS A 27 -3.16 10.10 2.44
C CYS A 27 -4.19 9.68 1.38
N THR A 28 -3.68 9.23 0.24
CA THR A 28 -4.49 8.81 -0.92
C THR A 28 -4.29 7.34 -1.29
N CYS A 29 -3.63 6.58 -0.40
CA CYS A 29 -3.38 5.16 -0.57
C CYS A 29 -4.68 4.35 -0.59
N GLN A 30 -4.76 3.36 -1.46
CA GLN A 30 -5.94 2.51 -1.67
C GLN A 30 -5.66 1.05 -1.26
N ASN A 31 -6.72 0.25 -1.22
CA ASN A 31 -6.63 -1.21 -1.02
C ASN A 31 -5.91 -1.65 0.26
N GLY A 32 -6.17 -0.93 1.37
CA GLY A 32 -5.59 -1.25 2.67
C GLY A 32 -4.14 -0.82 2.86
N ALA A 33 -3.55 -0.13 1.87
CA ALA A 33 -2.17 0.32 1.93
C ALA A 33 -1.91 1.32 3.07
N THR A 34 -0.71 1.23 3.64
CA THR A 34 -0.26 2.12 4.72
C THR A 34 0.43 3.34 4.13
N CYS A 35 0.19 4.51 4.71
CA CYS A 35 0.77 5.77 4.27
C CYS A 35 1.85 6.23 5.25
N ASP A 36 3.02 6.60 4.74
CA ASP A 36 4.09 7.18 5.54
C ASP A 36 3.67 8.57 6.06
N LYS A 37 3.82 8.80 7.36
CA LYS A 37 3.36 10.02 8.03
C LYS A 37 4.22 11.23 7.68
N ASN A 38 5.46 11.03 7.22
CA ASN A 38 6.39 12.11 6.91
C ASN A 38 6.18 12.64 5.50
N ASP A 39 6.18 11.76 4.50
CA ASP A 39 6.17 12.14 3.08
C ASP A 39 4.90 11.74 2.32
N GLY A 40 4.04 10.90 2.90
CA GLY A 40 2.78 10.45 2.30
C GLY A 40 2.94 9.29 1.32
N ARG A 41 4.11 8.66 1.25
CA ARG A 41 4.34 7.50 0.38
C ARG A 41 3.50 6.30 0.82
N CYS A 42 2.92 5.60 -0.14
CA CYS A 42 2.15 4.40 0.14
C CYS A 42 3.03 3.15 0.14
N GLU A 43 2.89 2.36 1.19
CA GLU A 43 3.34 0.99 1.28
C GLU A 43 2.16 0.07 0.95
N CYS A 44 2.25 -0.60 -0.20
CA CYS A 44 1.17 -1.42 -0.73
C CYS A 44 1.08 -2.77 -0.04
N GLU A 45 -0.16 -3.19 0.19
CA GLU A 45 -0.48 -4.57 0.56
C GLU A 45 -0.16 -5.54 -0.58
N ALA A 46 -0.05 -6.82 -0.23
CA ALA A 46 0.17 -7.88 -1.21
C ALA A 46 -0.91 -7.86 -2.31
N GLY A 47 -0.49 -8.03 -3.56
CA GLY A 47 -1.38 -7.98 -4.70
C GLY A 47 -1.62 -6.60 -5.30
N TRP A 48 -1.06 -5.53 -4.72
CA TRP A 48 -1.21 -4.17 -5.23
C TRP A 48 0.13 -3.48 -5.47
N TYR A 49 0.14 -2.54 -6.43
CA TYR A 49 1.31 -1.73 -6.76
C TYR A 49 0.92 -0.33 -7.27
N GLY A 50 1.95 0.48 -7.50
CA GLY A 50 1.83 1.86 -7.96
C GLY A 50 1.91 2.87 -6.82
N MET A 51 1.96 4.16 -7.17
CA MET A 51 2.15 5.25 -6.20
C MET A 51 1.08 5.30 -5.11
N TYR A 52 -0.16 4.91 -5.45
CA TYR A 52 -1.31 4.91 -4.55
C TYR A 52 -1.82 3.50 -4.22
N CYS A 53 -1.08 2.45 -4.60
CA CYS A 53 -1.49 1.06 -4.43
C CYS A 53 -2.86 0.73 -5.07
N SER A 54 -3.17 1.43 -6.16
CA SER A 54 -4.44 1.32 -6.87
C SER A 54 -4.43 0.24 -7.96
N LYS A 55 -3.25 -0.24 -8.38
CA LYS A 55 -3.12 -1.20 -9.48
C LYS A 55 -2.95 -2.62 -8.92
N PRO A 56 -3.78 -3.59 -9.32
CA PRO A 56 -3.58 -4.98 -8.94
C PRO A 56 -2.39 -5.55 -9.71
N CYS A 57 -1.69 -6.54 -9.14
CA CYS A 57 -0.60 -7.22 -9.85
C CYS A 57 -1.03 -7.73 -11.23
N ASN A 58 -0.11 -7.63 -12.19
CA ASN A 58 -0.34 -8.16 -13.53
C ASN A 58 -0.60 -9.67 -13.47
N ASN A 59 -1.36 -10.18 -14.43
CA ASN A 59 -1.66 -11.60 -14.51
C ASN A 59 -0.37 -12.44 -14.52
N GLY A 60 -0.37 -13.53 -13.75
CA GLY A 60 0.80 -14.38 -13.53
C GLY A 60 1.76 -13.89 -12.45
N ARG A 61 1.45 -12.81 -11.72
CA ARG A 61 2.25 -12.32 -10.59
C ARG A 61 1.41 -12.09 -9.34
N PHE A 62 2.04 -12.24 -8.18
CA PHE A 62 1.38 -12.07 -6.89
C PHE A 62 2.33 -11.59 -5.78
N GLY A 63 1.76 -11.35 -4.59
CA GLY A 63 2.50 -11.06 -3.37
C GLY A 63 2.93 -9.60 -3.23
N TRP A 64 3.82 -9.34 -2.29
CA TRP A 64 4.34 -7.99 -2.05
C TRP A 64 5.10 -7.48 -3.27
N ARG A 65 4.77 -6.25 -3.71
CA ARG A 65 5.34 -5.61 -4.91
C ARG A 65 5.22 -6.47 -6.20
N CYS A 66 4.32 -7.44 -6.24
CA CYS A 66 4.11 -8.33 -7.40
C CYS A 66 5.38 -9.08 -7.85
N GLN A 67 6.29 -9.37 -6.92
CA GLN A 67 7.57 -9.98 -7.25
C GLN A 67 7.49 -11.50 -7.47
N GLN A 68 6.45 -12.15 -6.97
CA GLN A 68 6.27 -13.60 -7.09
C GLN A 68 5.55 -13.96 -8.38
N ILE A 69 5.84 -15.15 -8.93
CA ILE A 69 5.28 -15.64 -10.20
C ILE A 69 4.33 -16.79 -9.90
N CYS A 70 3.12 -16.74 -10.46
CA CYS A 70 2.11 -17.77 -10.31
C CYS A 70 2.54 -19.09 -10.96
N ALA A 71 2.26 -20.21 -10.29
CA ALA A 71 2.56 -21.57 -10.77
C ALA A 71 1.31 -22.37 -11.14
N CYS A 72 0.18 -21.68 -11.39
CA CYS A 72 -1.09 -22.31 -11.73
C CYS A 72 -1.01 -23.11 -13.04
N LYS A 73 -1.58 -24.31 -13.05
CA LYS A 73 -1.66 -25.18 -14.23
C LYS A 73 -3.02 -25.02 -14.90
N ASN A 74 -3.16 -25.52 -16.14
CA ASN A 74 -4.42 -25.58 -16.89
C ASN A 74 -5.11 -24.20 -17.07
N ASN A 75 -4.34 -23.11 -17.16
CA ASN A 75 -4.88 -21.74 -17.21
C ASN A 75 -5.80 -21.38 -16.02
N ALA A 76 -5.63 -22.02 -14.86
CA ALA A 76 -6.35 -21.63 -13.66
C ALA A 76 -6.06 -20.16 -13.29
N THR A 77 -7.07 -19.49 -12.74
CA THR A 77 -6.98 -18.08 -12.36
C THR A 77 -6.12 -17.93 -11.11
N CYS A 78 -5.07 -17.12 -11.20
CA CYS A 78 -4.18 -16.86 -10.07
C CYS A 78 -4.63 -15.64 -9.27
N SER A 79 -4.74 -15.79 -7.96
CA SER A 79 -4.90 -14.68 -7.02
C SER A 79 -3.66 -13.79 -7.02
N ASN A 80 -3.85 -12.50 -7.23
CA ASN A 80 -2.77 -11.51 -7.15
C ASN A 80 -2.24 -11.33 -5.72
N VAL A 81 -2.99 -11.71 -4.69
CA VAL A 81 -2.60 -11.48 -3.29
C VAL A 81 -1.59 -12.54 -2.82
N ASP A 82 -1.94 -13.81 -2.96
CA ASP A 82 -1.24 -14.94 -2.34
C ASP A 82 -0.80 -16.03 -3.34
N GLY A 83 -1.17 -15.89 -4.62
CA GLY A 83 -0.80 -16.85 -5.66
C GLY A 83 -1.66 -18.11 -5.67
N SER A 84 -2.74 -18.15 -4.89
CA SER A 84 -3.70 -19.26 -4.92
C SER A 84 -4.34 -19.41 -6.30
N CYS A 85 -4.59 -20.65 -6.71
CA CYS A 85 -5.16 -20.96 -8.02
C CYS A 85 -6.62 -21.37 -7.86
N ALA A 86 -7.51 -20.68 -8.58
CA ALA A 86 -8.92 -21.03 -8.70
C ALA A 86 -9.19 -21.61 -10.10
N CYS A 87 -9.87 -22.75 -10.12
CA CYS A 87 -10.30 -23.43 -11.35
C CYS A 87 -11.50 -22.73 -12.00
#